data_AF-A0A4S8LD93-F1
#
_entry.id   AF-A0A4S8LD93-F1
#
_cell.length_a   1.000
_cell.length_b   1.000
_cell.length_c   1.000
_cell.angle_alpha   90.00
_cell.angle_beta   90.00
_cell.angle_gamma   90.00
#
_symmetry.space_group_name_H-M   'P 1'
#
loop_
_entity.id
_entity.type
_entity.pdbx_description
1 polymer ?
#
loop_
_entity_poly.entity_id
_entity_poly.type
_entity_poly.pdbx_seq_one_letter_code
_entity_poly.pdbx_strand_id
1 'polypeptide(L)'
;MPNDLKNVFQYFKTLLHLVFYPSRRENIAWSQPYLIFPVFSYPQMPPKTSIYTPNTPRHRKVPKSPSKTTQGIRIRLPDRLKDAKSIKETLKSELKLSFEPDDWQAHFVHRILQRYDGMRVAATGLGKSLLFEGTAKLVGKGEMVFVICPLKSLERDQVLKRAGSSRYQ
;
A
#
# COMPACT_ATOMS: atom_id res chain seq x y z
N MET A 1 27.30 5.28 -20.77
CA MET A 1 26.53 6.36 -20.13
C MET A 1 25.64 5.78 -19.01
N PRO A 2 26.10 5.65 -17.75
CA PRO A 2 25.26 5.17 -16.65
C PRO A 2 25.00 6.29 -15.63
N ASN A 3 24.00 7.14 -15.90
CA ASN A 3 23.57 8.21 -14.97
C ASN A 3 22.10 8.10 -14.52
N ASP A 4 21.34 7.11 -15.00
CA ASP A 4 19.87 7.07 -14.81
C ASP A 4 19.38 6.51 -13.45
N LEU A 5 20.28 6.06 -12.56
CA LEU A 5 19.87 5.39 -11.30
C LEU A 5 19.98 6.27 -10.03
N LYS A 6 20.47 7.51 -10.13
CA LYS A 6 20.62 8.41 -8.97
C LYS A 6 19.31 9.07 -8.50
N ASN A 7 18.22 8.97 -9.26
CA ASN A 7 16.97 9.72 -9.02
C ASN A 7 15.92 8.98 -8.18
N VAL A 8 16.24 7.86 -7.52
CA VAL A 8 15.21 6.98 -6.95
C VAL A 8 14.78 7.36 -5.53
N PHE A 9 15.52 8.17 -4.78
CA PHE A 9 15.16 8.46 -3.38
C PHE A 9 15.55 9.88 -2.95
N GLN A 10 14.59 10.81 -3.00
CA GLN A 10 14.70 12.12 -2.38
C GLN A 10 13.83 12.13 -1.14
N TYR A 11 14.46 12.39 0.01
CA TYR A 11 13.90 12.20 1.34
C TYR A 11 13.22 13.46 1.85
N PHE A 12 11.99 13.34 2.35
CA PHE A 12 11.38 14.33 3.23
C PHE A 12 10.98 13.67 4.56
N LYS A 13 11.48 14.26 5.64
CA LYS A 13 11.27 13.85 7.03
C LYS A 13 10.05 14.59 7.57
N THR A 14 8.85 14.03 7.42
CA THR A 14 7.74 14.29 8.36
C THR A 14 6.52 13.41 8.11
N LEU A 15 5.99 12.90 9.23
CA LEU A 15 4.67 12.29 9.46
C LEU A 15 4.22 11.14 8.55
N LEU A 16 4.29 9.91 9.09
CA LEU A 16 3.12 9.04 9.06
C LEU A 16 3.08 8.15 10.31
N HIS A 17 2.00 8.28 11.08
CA HIS A 17 1.58 7.32 12.09
C HIS A 17 1.28 5.99 11.39
N LEU A 18 2.24 5.05 11.43
CA LEU A 18 1.97 3.66 11.09
C LEU A 18 1.81 2.92 12.41
N VAL A 19 0.57 2.53 12.73
CA VAL A 19 0.26 1.67 13.87
C VAL A 19 0.95 0.33 13.62
N PHE A 20 2.08 0.14 14.30
CA PHE A 20 2.81 -1.11 14.36
C PHE A 20 2.12 -1.98 15.41
N TYR A 21 1.53 -3.10 15.01
CA TYR A 21 1.20 -4.18 15.94
C TYR A 21 2.44 -5.07 16.07
N PRO A 22 3.20 -5.02 17.18
CA PRO A 22 4.26 -5.98 17.41
C PRO A 22 3.63 -7.35 17.70
N SER A 23 3.94 -8.34 16.87
CA SER A 23 3.63 -9.74 17.13
C SER A 23 4.51 -10.22 18.29
N ARG A 24 3.99 -10.10 19.52
CA ARG A 24 4.64 -10.57 20.75
C ARG A 24 4.53 -12.09 20.80
N ARG A 25 5.65 -12.80 20.57
CA ARG A 25 5.80 -14.21 20.99
C ARG A 25 6.15 -14.20 22.47
N GLU A 26 5.17 -14.47 23.31
CA GLU A 26 5.39 -14.90 24.69
C GLU A 26 4.91 -16.36 24.79
N ASN A 27 5.86 -17.26 25.02
CA ASN A 27 5.59 -18.58 25.57
C ASN A 27 5.03 -18.37 26.98
N ILE A 28 3.76 -18.64 27.19
CA ILE A 28 3.21 -18.75 28.54
C ILE A 28 2.32 -19.98 28.60
N ALA A 29 2.80 -20.97 29.34
CA ALA A 29 1.99 -22.07 29.84
C ALA A 29 0.92 -21.48 30.76
N TRP A 30 -0.35 -21.75 30.47
CA TRP A 30 -1.44 -21.52 31.42
C TRP A 30 -2.36 -22.73 31.45
N SER A 31 -2.38 -23.32 32.64
CA SER A 31 -3.46 -24.13 33.17
C SER A 31 -4.80 -23.44 32.95
N GLN A 32 -5.84 -24.23 32.68
CA GLN A 32 -7.22 -23.76 32.51
C GLN A 32 -7.80 -23.25 33.83
N PRO A 33 -8.44 -22.07 33.83
CA PRO A 33 -9.62 -21.89 34.65
C PRO A 33 -10.77 -21.29 33.84
N TYR A 34 -11.87 -22.05 33.82
CA TYR A 34 -13.27 -21.66 33.72
C TYR A 34 -13.58 -20.27 33.14
N LEU A 35 -14.12 -20.29 31.91
CA LEU A 35 -14.71 -19.17 31.20
C LEU A 35 -15.93 -18.61 31.96
N ILE A 36 -15.77 -17.47 32.62
CA ILE A 36 -16.88 -16.57 32.95
C ILE A 36 -16.97 -15.57 31.79
N PHE A 37 -17.99 -15.73 30.95
CA PHE A 37 -18.26 -14.80 29.86
C PHE A 37 -18.71 -13.45 30.45
N PRO A 38 -18.00 -12.33 30.19
CA PRO A 38 -18.55 -11.02 30.51
C PRO A 38 -19.78 -10.79 29.62
N VAL A 39 -20.91 -10.50 30.26
CA VAL A 39 -22.13 -10.05 29.60
C VAL A 39 -21.81 -8.75 28.86
N PHE A 40 -21.62 -8.85 27.55
CA PHE A 40 -21.47 -7.70 26.66
C PHE A 40 -22.80 -6.92 26.69
N SER A 41 -22.85 -5.87 27.51
CA SER A 41 -23.90 -4.87 27.41
C SER A 41 -23.69 -4.11 26.11
N TYR A 42 -24.46 -4.46 25.08
CA TYR A 42 -24.50 -3.70 23.85
C TYR A 42 -24.89 -2.25 24.19
N PRO A 43 -24.14 -1.23 23.73
CA PRO A 43 -24.55 0.14 23.90
C PRO A 43 -25.93 0.30 23.26
N GLN A 44 -26.93 0.60 24.08
CA GLN A 44 -28.28 0.87 23.61
C GLN A 44 -28.19 2.05 22.65
N MET A 45 -28.59 1.82 21.39
CA MET A 45 -28.70 2.92 20.44
C MET A 45 -29.65 3.95 21.05
N PRO A 46 -29.28 5.25 21.07
CA PRO A 46 -30.19 6.27 21.53
C PRO A 46 -31.49 6.17 20.73
N PRO A 47 -32.66 6.31 21.38
CA PRO A 47 -33.94 6.24 20.71
C PRO A 47 -33.94 7.23 19.55
N LYS A 48 -34.36 6.75 18.38
CA LYS A 48 -34.45 7.51 17.14
C LYS A 48 -35.53 8.59 17.33
N THR A 49 -35.17 9.72 17.92
CA THR A 49 -36.04 10.89 17.97
C THR A 49 -36.11 11.44 16.55
N SER A 50 -37.09 10.99 15.77
CA SER A 50 -37.44 11.62 14.51
C SER A 50 -38.13 12.96 14.79
N ILE A 51 -37.36 13.92 15.29
CA ILE A 51 -37.78 15.32 15.25
C ILE A 51 -37.57 15.74 13.79
N TYR A 52 -38.54 15.36 12.96
CA TYR A 52 -38.68 15.85 11.61
C TYR A 52 -39.12 17.31 11.73
N THR A 53 -38.19 18.26 11.59
CA THR A 53 -38.52 19.66 11.39
C THR A 53 -38.91 19.83 9.92
N PRO A 54 -40.21 20.00 9.59
CA PRO A 54 -40.69 19.95 8.20
C PRO A 54 -40.25 21.14 7.34
N ASN A 55 -39.58 22.15 7.92
CA ASN A 55 -39.40 23.46 7.29
C ASN A 55 -37.94 23.89 7.07
N THR A 56 -36.97 22.98 7.17
CA THR A 56 -35.64 23.28 6.63
C THR A 56 -35.53 22.69 5.22
N PRO A 57 -35.35 23.50 4.17
CA PRO A 57 -35.08 23.00 2.83
C PRO A 57 -33.77 22.23 2.87
N ARG A 58 -33.85 20.91 3.07
CA ARG A 58 -32.69 20.04 3.02
C ARG A 58 -32.30 19.94 1.55
N HIS A 59 -31.47 20.86 1.09
CA HIS A 59 -30.85 20.85 -0.22
C HIS A 59 -30.00 19.58 -0.33
N ARG A 60 -30.62 18.48 -0.79
CA ARG A 60 -29.92 17.24 -1.11
C ARG A 60 -28.87 17.60 -2.16
N LYS A 61 -27.60 17.37 -1.86
CA LYS A 61 -26.53 17.47 -2.86
C LYS A 61 -26.82 16.44 -3.94
N VAL A 62 -27.58 16.83 -4.96
CA VAL A 62 -27.75 16.04 -6.17
C VAL A 62 -26.41 16.10 -6.88
N PRO A 63 -25.73 14.96 -7.14
CA PRO A 63 -24.50 14.96 -7.89
C PRO A 63 -24.81 15.55 -9.28
N LYS A 64 -24.34 16.78 -9.51
CA LYS A 64 -24.48 17.43 -10.82
C LYS A 64 -23.57 16.68 -11.78
N SER A 65 -24.15 15.90 -12.69
CA SER A 65 -23.50 15.10 -13.74
C SER A 65 -22.64 13.92 -13.24
N PRO A 66 -22.41 12.87 -14.06
CA PRO A 66 -21.43 11.83 -13.75
C PRO A 66 -20.10 12.54 -13.49
N SER A 67 -19.66 12.45 -12.24
CA SER A 67 -18.47 13.13 -11.72
C SER A 67 -17.33 12.92 -12.71
N LYS A 68 -16.72 14.03 -13.18
CA LYS A 68 -15.38 14.00 -13.77
C LYS A 68 -14.58 12.97 -12.99
N THR A 69 -14.14 11.90 -13.67
CA THR A 69 -13.29 10.86 -13.09
C THR A 69 -12.25 11.54 -12.22
N THR A 70 -12.06 11.05 -10.99
CA THR A 70 -11.08 11.55 -10.04
C THR A 70 -9.80 11.88 -10.81
N GLN A 71 -9.50 13.18 -10.93
CA GLN A 71 -8.45 13.65 -11.83
C GLN A 71 -7.15 12.94 -11.43
N GLY A 72 -6.65 12.07 -12.30
CA GLY A 72 -5.44 11.31 -12.03
C GLY A 72 -5.55 9.82 -12.29
N ILE A 73 -6.74 9.19 -12.22
CA ILE A 73 -6.84 7.74 -12.47
C ILE A 73 -6.55 7.44 -13.95
N ARG A 74 -5.53 6.61 -14.20
CA ARG A 74 -5.20 6.11 -15.54
C ARG A 74 -6.09 4.90 -15.84
N ILE A 75 -7.06 5.10 -16.74
CA ILE A 75 -7.98 4.03 -17.17
C ILE A 75 -7.25 2.99 -18.04
N ARG A 76 -6.21 3.41 -18.77
CA ARG A 76 -5.43 2.54 -19.65
C ARG A 76 -3.95 2.61 -19.27
N LEU A 77 -3.37 1.44 -19.06
CA LEU A 77 -1.93 1.25 -18.97
C LEU A 77 -1.37 0.85 -20.33
N PRO A 78 -0.06 1.02 -20.56
CA PRO A 78 0.61 0.47 -21.75
C PRO A 78 0.36 -1.04 -21.84
N ASP A 79 0.27 -1.59 -23.05
CA ASP A 79 -0.10 -3.00 -23.28
C ASP A 79 0.79 -4.00 -22.51
N ARG A 80 2.07 -3.67 -22.32
CA ARG A 80 3.02 -4.46 -21.52
C ARG A 80 2.60 -4.63 -20.06
N LEU A 81 1.79 -3.72 -19.50
CA LEU A 81 1.35 -3.70 -18.10
C LEU A 81 -0.18 -3.85 -17.95
N LYS A 82 -0.85 -4.40 -18.98
CA LYS A 82 -2.30 -4.51 -18.98
C LYS A 82 -2.82 -5.56 -18.00
N ASP A 83 -2.08 -6.67 -17.86
CA ASP A 83 -2.50 -7.81 -17.06
C ASP A 83 -1.55 -8.07 -15.88
N ALA A 84 -2.07 -8.69 -14.82
CA ALA A 84 -1.23 -9.03 -13.67
C ALA A 84 -0.11 -10.03 -14.04
N LYS A 85 -0.37 -10.94 -14.98
CA LYS A 85 0.63 -11.90 -15.49
C LYS A 85 1.78 -11.19 -16.20
N SER A 86 1.46 -10.24 -17.10
CA SER A 86 2.49 -9.49 -17.82
C SER A 86 3.32 -8.63 -16.86
N ILE A 87 2.70 -8.10 -15.78
CA ILE A 87 3.42 -7.38 -14.73
C ILE A 87 4.38 -8.31 -13.98
N LYS A 88 4.00 -9.54 -13.64
CA LYS A 88 4.92 -10.49 -12.99
C LYS A 88 6.14 -10.75 -13.86
N GLU A 89 5.93 -11.03 -15.14
CA GLU A 89 7.00 -11.28 -16.10
C GLU A 89 7.92 -10.07 -16.24
N THR A 90 7.32 -8.88 -16.37
CA THR A 90 8.07 -7.62 -16.46
C THR A 90 8.84 -7.32 -15.18
N LEU A 91 8.26 -7.56 -14.00
CA LEU A 91 8.95 -7.40 -12.72
C LEU A 91 10.13 -8.36 -12.62
N LYS A 92 9.94 -9.63 -13.01
CA LYS A 92 10.99 -10.64 -12.98
C LYS A 92 12.15 -10.28 -13.91
N SER A 93 11.87 -9.80 -15.12
CA SER A 93 12.90 -9.43 -16.09
C SER A 93 13.62 -8.13 -15.71
N GLU A 94 12.88 -7.08 -15.33
CA GLU A 94 13.43 -5.76 -15.01
C GLU A 94 14.24 -5.73 -13.70
N LEU A 95 13.82 -6.52 -12.71
CA LEU A 95 14.50 -6.62 -11.41
C LEU A 95 15.43 -7.83 -11.30
N LYS A 96 15.53 -8.67 -12.35
CA LYS A 96 16.34 -9.89 -12.39
C LYS A 96 16.09 -10.78 -11.15
N LEU A 97 14.81 -11.01 -10.82
CA LEU A 97 14.43 -11.76 -9.62
C LEU A 97 14.67 -13.25 -9.82
N SER A 98 15.24 -13.91 -8.80
CA SER A 98 15.38 -15.36 -8.75
C SER A 98 14.07 -16.09 -8.40
N PHE A 99 13.08 -15.35 -7.90
CA PHE A 99 11.79 -15.88 -7.48
C PHE A 99 10.65 -15.29 -8.32
N GLU A 100 9.47 -15.92 -8.27
CA GLU A 100 8.26 -15.42 -8.92
C GLU A 100 7.48 -14.51 -7.95
N PRO A 101 7.09 -13.29 -8.36
CA PRO A 101 6.23 -12.43 -7.54
C PRO A 101 4.85 -13.07 -7.29
N ASP A 102 4.29 -12.82 -6.11
CA ASP A 102 2.95 -13.28 -5.77
C ASP A 102 1.88 -12.55 -6.60
N ASP A 103 0.73 -13.20 -6.84
CA ASP A 103 -0.40 -12.60 -7.57
C ASP A 103 -0.87 -11.28 -6.93
N TRP A 104 -0.96 -11.25 -5.61
CA TRP A 104 -1.41 -10.07 -4.88
C TRP A 104 -0.45 -8.89 -5.05
N GLN A 105 0.85 -9.15 -5.18
CA GLN A 105 1.87 -8.11 -5.39
C GLN A 105 1.71 -7.50 -6.78
N ALA A 106 1.59 -8.34 -7.82
CA ALA A 106 1.38 -7.88 -9.19
C ALA A 106 0.07 -7.11 -9.35
N HIS A 107 -1.03 -7.60 -8.77
CA HIS A 107 -2.31 -6.88 -8.75
C HIS A 107 -2.22 -5.53 -8.04
N PHE A 108 -1.44 -5.43 -6.96
CA PHE A 108 -1.30 -4.18 -6.25
C PHE A 108 -0.46 -3.16 -7.03
N VAL A 109 0.66 -3.60 -7.61
CA VAL A 109 1.49 -2.75 -8.50
C VAL A 109 0.66 -2.27 -9.69
N HIS A 110 -0.16 -3.12 -10.30
CA HIS A 110 -1.10 -2.74 -11.36
C HIS A 110 -2.02 -1.59 -10.93
N ARG A 111 -2.62 -1.67 -9.73
CA ARG A 111 -3.49 -0.62 -9.20
C ARG A 111 -2.73 0.68 -8.91
N ILE A 112 -1.51 0.60 -8.39
CA ILE A 112 -0.67 1.78 -8.17
C ILE A 112 -0.34 2.48 -9.50
N LEU A 113 0.01 1.71 -10.55
CA LEU A 113 0.30 2.27 -11.88
C LEU A 113 -0.91 2.94 -12.52
N GLN A 114 -2.11 2.42 -12.22
CA GLN A 114 -3.38 3.06 -12.57
C GLN A 114 -3.70 4.31 -11.72
N ARG A 115 -2.81 4.67 -10.78
CA ARG A 115 -2.94 5.78 -9.83
C ARG A 115 -4.13 5.62 -8.87
N TYR A 116 -4.42 4.39 -8.49
CA TYR A 116 -5.32 4.12 -7.36
C TYR A 116 -4.55 4.17 -6.05
N ASP A 117 -5.18 4.75 -5.05
CA ASP A 117 -4.74 4.64 -3.66
C ASP A 117 -5.19 3.31 -3.08
N GLY A 118 -4.32 2.68 -2.28
CA GLY A 118 -4.65 1.43 -1.64
C GLY A 118 -3.77 1.15 -0.43
N MET A 119 -4.34 0.45 0.54
CA MET A 119 -3.64 -0.02 1.72
C MET A 119 -3.56 -1.54 1.68
N ARG A 120 -2.36 -2.09 1.94
CA ARG A 120 -2.15 -3.55 2.03
C ARG A 120 -1.49 -3.89 3.34
N VAL A 121 -1.99 -4.95 3.96
CA VAL A 121 -1.43 -5.55 5.16
C VAL A 121 -0.78 -6.87 4.75
N ALA A 122 0.50 -7.01 5.06
CA ALA A 122 1.26 -8.22 4.79
C ALA A 122 2.29 -8.43 5.90
N ALA A 123 2.49 -9.70 6.28
CA ALA A 123 3.47 -10.09 7.28
C ALA A 123 4.90 -9.69 6.88
N THR A 124 5.81 -9.64 7.86
CA THR A 124 7.25 -9.48 7.62
C THR A 124 7.77 -10.64 6.76
N GLY A 125 8.72 -10.38 5.88
CA GLY A 125 9.27 -11.39 4.98
C GLY A 125 8.48 -11.63 3.67
N LEU A 126 7.21 -11.19 3.56
CA LEU A 126 6.40 -11.36 2.34
C LEU A 126 6.76 -10.40 1.18
N GLY A 127 8.00 -9.92 1.13
CA GLY A 127 8.48 -9.14 -0.01
C GLY A 127 7.76 -7.80 -0.25
N LYS A 128 7.22 -7.15 0.78
CA LYS A 128 6.56 -5.82 0.65
C LYS A 128 7.41 -4.78 -0.07
N SER A 129 8.75 -4.89 0.01
CA SER A 129 9.66 -3.99 -0.69
C SER A 129 9.50 -4.04 -2.20
N LEU A 130 9.18 -5.22 -2.75
CA LEU A 130 8.96 -5.42 -4.17
C LEU A 130 7.90 -4.48 -4.76
N LEU A 131 6.90 -4.09 -3.95
CA LEU A 131 5.81 -3.22 -4.39
C LEU A 131 6.33 -1.84 -4.81
N PHE A 132 7.09 -1.16 -3.95
CA PHE A 132 7.62 0.16 -4.28
C PHE A 132 8.80 0.08 -5.25
N GLU A 133 9.62 -0.97 -5.14
CA GLU A 133 10.74 -1.20 -6.03
C GLU A 133 10.33 -1.45 -7.47
N GLY A 134 9.37 -2.36 -7.65
CA GLY A 134 8.77 -2.68 -8.94
C GLY A 134 8.01 -1.51 -9.52
N THR A 135 7.24 -0.80 -8.69
CA THR A 135 6.54 0.42 -9.13
C THR A 135 7.55 1.46 -9.64
N ALA A 136 8.61 1.75 -8.89
CA ALA A 136 9.63 2.73 -9.28
C ALA A 136 10.29 2.37 -10.62
N LYS A 137 10.45 1.07 -10.91
CA LYS A 137 11.03 0.60 -12.16
C LYS A 137 10.06 0.67 -13.34
N LEU A 138 8.77 0.39 -13.12
CA LEU A 138 7.74 0.30 -14.16
C LEU A 138 7.09 1.63 -14.55
N VAL A 139 7.07 2.59 -13.62
CA VAL A 139 6.46 3.92 -13.76
C VAL A 139 7.06 4.74 -14.92
N GLY A 140 8.31 4.48 -15.30
CA GLY A 140 8.96 5.09 -16.46
C GLY A 140 9.67 6.41 -16.17
N LYS A 141 10.18 7.07 -17.22
CA LYS A 141 10.97 8.30 -17.10
C LYS A 141 10.06 9.49 -16.75
N GLY A 142 10.49 10.31 -15.79
CA GLY A 142 9.80 11.56 -15.41
C GLY A 142 8.80 11.43 -14.25
N GLU A 143 8.61 10.23 -13.71
CA GLU A 143 7.80 9.99 -12.52
C GLU A 143 8.69 9.39 -11.40
N MET A 144 8.35 9.68 -10.14
CA MET A 144 9.16 9.31 -8.97
C MET A 144 8.29 8.63 -7.91
N VAL A 145 8.86 7.64 -7.22
CA VAL A 145 8.21 6.96 -6.09
C VAL A 145 8.85 7.42 -4.79
N PHE A 146 8.05 8.05 -3.93
CA PHE A 146 8.47 8.41 -2.59
C PHE A 146 8.09 7.32 -1.59
N VAL A 147 9.06 6.87 -0.80
CA VAL A 147 8.86 5.89 0.27
C VAL A 147 9.15 6.56 1.61
N ILE A 148 8.13 6.66 2.46
CA ILE A 148 8.27 7.21 3.80
C ILE A 148 8.53 6.05 4.76
N CYS A 149 9.71 6.04 5.38
CA CYS A 149 10.08 5.06 6.40
C CYS A 149 10.33 5.76 7.73
N PRO A 150 9.69 5.34 8.84
CA PRO A 150 9.90 5.97 10.14
C PRO A 150 11.28 5.66 10.76
N LEU A 151 11.94 4.57 10.34
CA LEU A 151 13.20 4.10 10.91
C LEU A 151 14.35 4.19 9.91
N LYS A 152 15.36 5.01 10.22
CA LYS A 152 16.57 5.18 9.39
C LYS A 152 17.37 3.89 9.21
N SER A 153 17.33 2.96 10.17
CA SER A 153 18.03 1.68 10.07
C SER A 153 17.46 0.80 8.95
N LEU A 154 16.13 0.74 8.83
CA LEU A 154 15.45 0.01 7.77
C LEU A 154 15.70 0.64 6.40
N GLU A 155 15.73 1.96 6.34
CA GLU A 155 16.08 2.69 5.12
C GLU A 155 17.49 2.32 4.61
N ARG A 156 18.49 2.38 5.49
CA ARG A 156 19.87 2.01 5.15
C ARG A 156 19.99 0.58 4.67
N ASP A 157 19.29 -0.36 5.29
CA ASP A 157 19.27 -1.76 4.88
C ASP A 157 18.75 -1.92 3.43
N GLN A 158 17.68 -1.23 3.06
CA GLN A 158 17.13 -1.30 1.70
C GLN A 158 18.04 -0.63 0.67
N VAL A 159 18.65 0.52 1.01
CA VAL A 159 19.60 1.21 0.13
C VAL A 159 20.85 0.36 -0.10
N LEU A 160 21.37 -0.28 0.95
CA LEU A 160 22.54 -1.17 0.85
C LEU A 160 22.25 -2.39 -0.03
N LYS A 161 21.08 -3.02 0.12
CA LYS A 161 20.66 -4.15 -0.72
C LYS A 161 20.67 -3.78 -2.20
N ARG A 162 20.17 -2.59 -2.57
CA ARG A 162 20.19 -2.10 -3.95
C ARG A 162 21.57 -1.68 -4.43
N ALA A 163 22.30 -0.91 -3.64
CA ALA A 163 23.62 -0.39 -4.01
C ALA A 163 24.67 -1.50 -4.12
N GLY A 164 24.55 -2.56 -3.32
CA GLY A 164 25.41 -3.75 -3.40
C GLY A 164 25.15 -4.59 -4.65
N SER A 165 23.89 -4.69 -5.09
CA SER A 165 23.53 -5.45 -6.30
C SER A 165 24.06 -4.82 -7.60
N SER A 166 24.27 -3.51 -7.62
CA SER A 166 24.83 -2.79 -8.79
C SER A 166 26.36 -2.91 -8.92
N ARG A 167 27.08 -3.47 -7.94
CA ARG A 167 28.55 -3.62 -7.96
C ARG A 167 29.04 -4.99 -8.46
N TYR A 168 28.12 -5.92 -8.72
CA TYR A 168 28.42 -7.29 -9.19
C TYR A 168 27.73 -7.61 -10.52
N GLN A 169 27.48 -6.60 -11.36
CA GLN A 169 27.03 -6.76 -12.74
C GLN A 169 27.98 -6.05 -13.70
#